data_AF-A0A653VHP8-F1
#
_entry.id   AF-A0A653VHP8-F1
#
_cell.length_a   1.000
_cell.length_b   1.000
_cell.length_c   1.000
_cell.angle_alpha   90.00
_cell.angle_beta   90.00
_cell.angle_gamma   90.00
#
_symmetry.space_group_name_H-M   'P 1'
#
loop_
_entity.id
_entity.type
_entity.pdbx_description
1 polymer ?
#
loop_
_entity_poly.entity_id
_entity_poly.type
_entity_poly.pdbx_seq_one_letter_code
_entity_poly.pdbx_strand_id
1 'polypeptide(L)'
;MSAASPDTLSNADIAREIQSLQKRAFERYEDAALRAEADPARAEVIYAQAERDTAPWIARATALNDERVARYRRRAQRWRNAALAIGVVGAVCVVWMLSRMQ
;
A
#
# COMPACT_ATOMS: atom_id res chain seq x y z
N MET A 1 19.36 -7.45 10.60
CA MET A 1 18.12 -8.25 10.48
C MET A 1 17.50 -7.92 9.13
N SER A 2 17.43 -8.88 8.20
CA SER A 2 16.75 -8.66 6.92
C SER A 2 15.24 -8.61 7.16
N ALA A 3 14.61 -7.47 6.84
CA ALA A 3 13.16 -7.38 6.85
C ALA A 3 12.59 -8.34 5.78
N ALA A 4 11.57 -9.12 6.12
CA ALA A 4 10.98 -10.10 5.22
C ALA A 4 10.48 -9.42 3.93
N SER A 5 10.63 -10.07 2.78
CA SER A 5 10.19 -9.48 1.51
C SER A 5 8.64 -9.32 1.49
N PRO A 6 8.09 -8.21 0.96
CA PRO A 6 6.64 -7.91 1.03
C PRO A 6 5.74 -8.99 0.44
N ASP A 7 6.23 -9.70 -0.57
CA ASP A 7 5.60 -10.82 -1.26
C ASP A 7 5.38 -12.04 -0.36
N THR A 8 6.22 -12.23 0.66
CA THR A 8 6.13 -13.34 1.61
C THR A 8 5.14 -13.11 2.76
N LEU A 9 4.71 -11.86 2.97
CA LEU A 9 3.84 -11.47 4.09
C LEU A 9 2.35 -11.57 3.75
N SER A 10 1.54 -12.00 4.73
CA SER A 10 0.09 -11.93 4.63
C SER A 10 -0.39 -10.46 4.65
N ASN A 11 -1.58 -10.17 4.11
CA ASN A 11 -2.12 -8.81 4.16
C ASN A 11 -2.27 -8.25 5.59
N ALA A 12 -2.57 -9.12 6.57
CA ALA A 12 -2.70 -8.73 7.96
C ALA A 12 -1.33 -8.44 8.60
N ASP A 13 -0.29 -9.17 8.20
CA ASP A 13 1.08 -8.89 8.65
C ASP A 13 1.62 -7.60 8.04
N ILE A 14 1.38 -7.38 6.74
CA ILE A 14 1.73 -6.12 6.08
C ILE A 14 1.07 -4.93 6.77
N ALA A 15 -0.23 -5.02 7.09
CA ALA A 15 -0.93 -3.95 7.79
C ALA A 15 -0.34 -3.66 9.18
N ARG A 16 -0.01 -4.71 9.94
CA ARG A 16 0.65 -4.60 11.25
C ARG A 16 2.04 -3.97 11.14
N GLU A 17 2.84 -4.37 10.16
CA GLU A 17 4.18 -3.83 9.94
C GLU A 17 4.11 -2.34 9.56
N ILE A 18 3.22 -1.95 8.64
CA ILE A 18 2.98 -0.54 8.29
C ILE A 18 2.62 0.28 9.53
N GLN A 19 1.67 -0.20 10.34
CA GLN A 19 1.24 0.49 11.56
C GLN A 19 2.41 0.64 12.55
N SER A 20 3.23 -0.39 12.71
CA SER A 20 4.41 -0.34 13.58
C SER A 20 5.44 0.68 13.11
N LEU A 21 5.67 0.78 11.80
CA LEU A 21 6.63 1.73 11.21
C LEU A 21 6.13 3.16 11.32
N GLN A 22 4.84 3.38 11.07
CA GLN A 22 4.19 4.69 11.23
C GLN A 22 4.24 5.16 12.69
N LYS A 23 3.96 4.26 13.64
CA LYS A 23 4.07 4.56 15.08
C LYS A 23 5.49 4.99 15.45
N ARG A 24 6.51 4.23 15.01
CA ARG A 24 7.92 4.57 15.29
C ARG A 24 8.35 5.89 14.65
N ALA A 25 7.89 6.17 13.44
CA ALA A 25 8.15 7.44 12.77
C ALA A 25 7.51 8.61 13.54
N PHE A 26 6.26 8.43 13.97
CA PHE A 26 5.56 9.43 14.77
C PHE A 26 6.27 9.70 16.11
N GLU A 27 6.60 8.66 16.87
CA GLU A 27 7.35 8.77 18.13
C GLU A 27 8.67 9.52 17.92
N ARG A 28 9.38 9.26 16.82
CA ARG A 28 10.65 9.94 16.52
C ARG A 28 10.48 11.43 16.22
N TYR A 29 9.38 11.82 15.58
CA TYR A 29 9.05 13.22 15.32
C TYR A 29 8.53 13.93 16.58
N GLU A 30 7.77 13.25 17.42
CA GLU A 30 7.34 13.77 18.73
C GLU A 30 8.56 14.07 19.62
N ASP A 31 9.50 13.13 19.69
CA ASP A 31 10.80 13.33 20.34
C ASP A 31 11.57 14.54 19.77
N ALA A 32 11.50 14.74 18.45
CA ALA A 32 12.14 15.87 17.79
C ALA A 32 11.46 17.18 18.15
N ALA A 33 10.13 17.20 18.24
CA ALA A 33 9.35 18.36 18.64
C ALA A 33 9.70 18.80 20.06
N LEU A 34 9.72 17.86 21.02
CA LEU A 34 10.12 18.14 22.40
C LEU A 34 11.53 18.72 22.51
N ARG A 35 12.48 18.20 21.71
CA ARG A 35 13.85 18.72 21.66
C ARG A 35 13.94 20.10 21.01
N ALA A 36 13.15 20.33 19.96
CA ALA A 36 13.09 21.63 19.28
C ALA A 36 12.44 22.70 20.18
N GLU A 37 11.45 22.34 21.01
CA GLU A 37 10.89 23.23 22.02
C GLU A 37 11.92 23.59 23.10
N ALA A 38 12.74 22.61 23.51
CA ALA A 38 13.80 22.82 24.49
C ALA A 38 15.00 23.64 23.95
N ASP A 39 15.28 23.55 22.63
CA ASP A 39 16.31 24.33 21.95
C ASP A 39 15.80 24.89 20.59
N PRO A 40 15.05 26.01 20.64
CA PRO A 40 14.42 26.58 19.45
C PRO A 40 15.43 27.03 18.39
N ALA A 41 16.62 27.46 18.81
CA ALA A 41 17.67 27.91 17.90
C ALA A 41 18.19 26.78 16.99
N ARG A 42 18.02 25.51 17.40
CA ARG A 42 18.42 24.33 16.65
C ARG A 42 17.25 23.52 16.09
N ALA A 43 16.03 24.03 16.19
CA ALA A 43 14.81 23.34 15.78
C ALA A 43 14.90 22.76 14.37
N GLU A 44 15.35 23.54 13.39
CA GLU A 44 15.49 23.10 11.99
C GLU A 44 16.43 21.89 11.85
N VAL A 45 17.56 21.90 12.55
CA VAL A 45 18.53 20.81 12.51
C VAL A 45 17.96 19.54 13.19
N ILE A 46 17.22 19.72 14.27
CA ILE A 46 16.58 18.63 15.02
C ILE A 46 15.53 17.92 14.14
N TYR A 47 14.67 18.69 13.46
CA TYR A 47 13.69 18.13 12.52
C TYR A 47 14.35 17.50 11.29
N ALA A 48 15.36 18.14 10.71
CA ALA A 48 16.09 17.58 9.57
C ALA A 48 16.77 16.25 9.91
N GLN A 49 17.24 16.09 11.16
CA GLN A 49 17.75 14.81 11.63
C GLN A 49 16.64 13.77 11.80
N ALA A 50 15.51 14.15 12.40
CA ALA A 50 14.37 13.27 12.55
C ALA A 50 13.83 12.77 11.20
N GLU A 51 13.79 13.63 10.19
CA GLU A 51 13.39 13.24 8.83
C GLU A 51 14.36 12.24 8.20
N ARG A 52 15.68 12.46 8.36
CA ARG A 52 16.69 11.49 7.89
C ARG A 52 16.56 10.14 8.61
N ASP A 53 16.27 10.15 9.90
CA ASP A 53 16.12 8.94 10.70
C ASP A 53 14.86 8.14 10.33
N THR A 54 13.75 8.83 9.99
CA THR A 54 12.47 8.19 9.67
C THR A 54 12.31 7.82 8.19
N ALA A 55 13.06 8.47 7.29
CA ALA A 55 13.07 8.18 5.85
C ALA A 55 13.10 6.68 5.49
N PRO A 56 13.98 5.83 6.06
CA PRO A 56 13.98 4.40 5.74
C PRO A 56 12.69 3.67 6.18
N TRP A 57 12.09 4.08 7.28
CA TRP A 57 10.84 3.49 7.78
C TRP A 57 9.65 3.88 6.91
N ILE A 58 9.61 5.14 6.48
CA ILE A 58 8.60 5.65 5.55
C ILE A 58 8.72 4.94 4.21
N ALA A 59 9.92 4.84 3.63
CA ALA A 59 10.17 4.14 2.38
C ALA A 59 9.70 2.66 2.45
N ARG A 60 9.99 1.99 3.58
CA ARG A 60 9.54 0.62 3.82
C ARG A 60 8.02 0.51 3.91
N ALA A 61 7.37 1.41 4.65
CA ALA A 61 5.91 1.44 4.77
C ALA A 61 5.23 1.68 3.41
N THR A 62 5.79 2.56 2.57
CA THR A 62 5.31 2.81 1.20
C THR A 62 5.43 1.57 0.34
N ALA A 63 6.59 0.90 0.31
CA ALA A 63 6.78 -0.32 -0.46
C ALA A 63 5.79 -1.44 -0.07
N LEU A 64 5.52 -1.57 1.24
CA LEU A 64 4.53 -2.51 1.77
C LEU A 64 3.09 -2.15 1.34
N ASN A 65 2.75 -0.86 1.33
CA ASN A 65 1.45 -0.39 0.88
C ASN A 65 1.25 -0.59 -0.63
N ASP A 66 2.28 -0.35 -1.43
CA ASP A 66 2.26 -0.56 -2.88
C ASP A 66 1.98 -2.03 -3.23
N GLU A 67 2.57 -2.97 -2.50
CA GLU A 67 2.28 -4.39 -2.66
C GLU A 67 0.82 -4.71 -2.35
N ARG A 68 0.23 -4.12 -1.30
CA ARG A 68 -1.20 -4.28 -1.01
C ARG A 68 -2.06 -3.75 -2.16
N VAL A 69 -1.76 -2.55 -2.66
CA VAL A 69 -2.47 -1.94 -3.80
C VAL A 69 -2.34 -2.81 -5.04
N ALA A 70 -1.16 -3.35 -5.32
CA ALA A 70 -0.93 -4.28 -6.43
C ALA A 70 -1.80 -5.53 -6.31
N ARG A 71 -1.89 -6.14 -5.13
CA ARG A 71 -2.77 -7.29 -4.86
C ARG A 71 -4.25 -6.96 -5.13
N TYR A 72 -4.73 -5.81 -4.66
CA TYR A 72 -6.10 -5.37 -4.91
C TYR A 72 -6.35 -5.10 -6.41
N ARG A 73 -5.41 -4.45 -7.10
CA ARG A 73 -5.49 -4.24 -8.56
C ARG A 73 -5.55 -5.55 -9.33
N ARG A 74 -4.73 -6.54 -8.98
CA ARG A 74 -4.78 -7.89 -9.59
C ARG A 74 -6.15 -8.54 -9.39
N ARG A 75 -6.72 -8.46 -8.19
CA ARG A 75 -8.06 -8.99 -7.91
C ARG A 75 -9.13 -8.27 -8.71
N ALA A 76 -9.09 -6.93 -8.76
CA ALA A 76 -10.02 -6.12 -9.55
C ALA A 76 -9.93 -6.46 -11.04
N GLN A 77 -8.72 -6.66 -11.58
CA GLN A 77 -8.53 -7.05 -12.98
C GLN A 77 -9.16 -8.43 -13.28
N ARG A 78 -9.04 -9.40 -12.36
CA ARG A 78 -9.69 -10.71 -12.53
C ARG A 78 -11.20 -10.59 -12.59
N TRP A 79 -11.80 -9.77 -11.73
CA TRP A 79 -13.25 -9.51 -11.77
C TRP A 79 -13.67 -8.82 -13.06
N ARG A 80 -12.89 -7.85 -13.54
CA ARG A 80 -13.14 -7.20 -14.83
C ARG A 80 -13.10 -8.21 -15.98
N ASN A 81 -12.12 -9.09 -16.01
CA ASN A 81 -12.01 -10.13 -17.04
C ASN A 81 -13.21 -11.11 -16.98
N ALA A 82 -13.63 -11.51 -15.78
CA ALA A 82 -14.80 -12.39 -15.61
C ALA A 82 -16.09 -11.73 -16.11
N ALA A 83 -16.30 -10.45 -15.80
CA ALA A 83 -17.46 -9.69 -16.28
C ALA A 83 -17.48 -9.59 -17.82
N LEU A 84 -16.33 -9.31 -18.44
CA LEU A 84 -16.20 -9.29 -19.90
C LEU A 84 -16.50 -10.67 -20.51
N ALA A 85 -15.98 -11.75 -19.93
CA ALA A 85 -16.22 -13.11 -20.42
C ALA A 85 -17.72 -13.46 -20.39
N ILE A 86 -18.41 -13.14 -19.29
CA ILE A 86 -19.86 -13.34 -19.18
C ILE A 86 -20.61 -12.54 -20.25
N GLY A 87 -20.23 -11.27 -20.46
CA GLY A 87 -20.82 -10.44 -21.51
C GLY A 87 -20.64 -11.03 -22.91
N VAL A 88 -19.45 -11.52 -23.23
CA VAL A 88 -19.15 -12.17 -24.52
C VAL A 88 -19.98 -13.45 -24.69
N VAL A 89 -20.00 -14.33 -23.68
CA VAL A 89 -20.80 -15.57 -23.72
C VAL A 89 -22.28 -15.26 -23.91
N GLY A 90 -22.82 -14.30 -23.17
CA GLY A 90 -24.21 -13.86 -23.31
C GLY A 90 -24.52 -13.34 -24.71
N ALA A 91 -23.65 -12.49 -25.27
CA ALA A 91 -23.79 -11.98 -26.63
C ALA A 91 -23.77 -13.10 -27.67
N VAL A 92 -22.85 -14.07 -27.55
CA VAL A 92 -22.78 -15.24 -28.42
C VAL A 92 -24.06 -16.07 -28.35
N CYS A 93 -24.58 -16.33 -27.15
CA CYS A 93 -25.85 -17.05 -26.97
C CYS A 93 -27.02 -16.35 -27.66
N VAL A 94 -27.14 -15.03 -27.54
CA VAL A 94 -28.19 -14.24 -28.20
C VAL A 94 -28.06 -14.32 -29.72
N VAL A 95 -26.87 -14.13 -30.27
CA VAL A 95 -26.62 -14.23 -31.71
C VAL A 95 -26.96 -15.64 -32.22
N TRP A 96 -26.56 -16.67 -31.48
CA TRP A 96 -26.88 -18.05 -31.81
C TRP A 96 -28.39 -18.31 -31.83
N MET A 97 -29.13 -17.84 -30.81
CA MET A 97 -30.58 -17.96 -30.78
C MET A 97 -31.24 -17.25 -31.98
N LEU A 98 -30.79 -16.05 -32.32
CA LEU A 98 -31.30 -15.31 -33.48
C LEU A 98 -31.04 -16.07 -34.79
N SER A 99 -29.84 -16.64 -34.96
CA SER A 99 -29.50 -17.44 -36.15
C SER A 99 -30.30 -18.75 -36.28
N ARG A 100 -30.89 -19.24 -35.18
CA ARG A 100 -31.74 -20.44 -35.17
C ARG A 100 -33.23 -20.13 -35.42
N MET A 101 -33.63 -18.86 -35.32
CA MET A 101 -34.99 -18.40 -35.56
C MET A 101 -35.25 -17.93 -37.00
N GLN A 102 -34.19 -17.81 -37.81
CA GLN A 102 -34.27 -17.61 -39.26
C GLN A 102 -34.26 -18.96 -39.98
#